data_AF-A0AAV6B0U8-F1
#
_entry.id   AF-A0AAV6B0U8-F1
#
_cell.length_a   1.000
_cell.length_b   1.000
_cell.length_c   1.000
_cell.angle_alpha   90.00
_cell.angle_beta   90.00
_cell.angle_gamma   90.00
#
_symmetry.space_group_name_H-M   'P 1'
#
loop_
_entity.id
_entity.type
_entity.pdbx_description
1 polymer ?
#
loop_
_entity_poly.entity_id
_entity_poly.type
_entity_poly.pdbx_seq_one_letter_code
_entity_poly.pdbx_strand_id
1 'polypeptide(L)'
;MFVWNGSAGDNNWSTAGNWTGNVAPVNDGTAAIVLAGTNQLVANVDVAWDISSLTFSNSTGAFVLAGSTLKIRAGGVTNSSTNSPIINNAITLGTNQTWNAASRTLTFNGDINNVTNLLTITGNFNSFIGGVISGTGGLTKTGTGTNALAGANTYSGITTIGAGAINIQNSAALGSTSAGTVIASGATLQVQAEISVTNEPLTLNGTGVSALGALRSLGGDNSWGGVITLAAAATIACDTNNLILGPGGIV
;
A
#
# COMPACT_ATOMS: atom_id res chain seq x y z
N MET A 1 -20.37 -1.21 14.42
CA MET A 1 -18.95 -0.93 14.73
C MET A 1 -18.55 -1.87 15.85
N PHE A 2 -17.41 -2.54 15.73
CA PHE A 2 -16.89 -3.49 16.70
C PHE A 2 -15.51 -3.02 17.16
N VAL A 3 -15.34 -2.85 18.47
CA VAL A 3 -14.14 -2.28 19.06
C VAL A 3 -13.37 -3.35 19.80
N TRP A 4 -12.17 -3.68 19.34
CA TRP A 4 -11.28 -4.65 20.00
C TRP A 4 -10.81 -4.09 21.33
N ASN A 5 -11.02 -4.83 22.41
CA ASN A 5 -10.51 -4.51 23.74
C ASN A 5 -9.51 -5.55 24.27
N GLY A 6 -9.37 -6.71 23.60
CA GLY A 6 -8.41 -7.76 23.95
C GLY A 6 -8.50 -8.24 25.40
N SER A 7 -9.72 -8.31 25.94
CA SER A 7 -9.94 -8.58 27.37
C SER A 7 -10.17 -10.06 27.70
N ALA A 8 -10.34 -10.95 26.71
CA ALA A 8 -10.46 -12.39 26.97
C ALA A 8 -9.10 -13.05 27.20
N GLY A 9 -9.07 -14.37 27.41
CA GLY A 9 -7.81 -15.12 27.62
C GLY A 9 -7.06 -15.50 26.35
N ASP A 10 -7.59 -15.15 25.17
CA ASP A 10 -7.02 -15.44 23.85
C ASP A 10 -7.05 -14.20 22.96
N ASN A 11 -6.43 -14.26 21.79
CA ASN A 11 -6.37 -13.13 20.85
C ASN A 11 -7.32 -13.29 19.63
N ASN A 12 -8.32 -14.17 19.67
CA ASN A 12 -9.13 -14.49 18.48
C ASN A 12 -10.24 -13.46 18.24
N TRP A 13 -10.49 -13.14 16.96
CA TRP A 13 -11.62 -12.30 16.54
C TRP A 13 -12.97 -12.97 16.79
N SER A 14 -13.04 -14.30 16.70
CA SER A 14 -14.27 -15.06 17.01
C SER A 14 -14.63 -15.06 18.51
N THR A 15 -13.68 -14.78 19.40
CA THR A 15 -13.92 -14.75 20.84
C THR A 15 -14.61 -13.45 21.24
N ALA A 16 -15.90 -13.54 21.58
CA ALA A 16 -16.73 -12.38 21.89
C ALA A 16 -16.18 -11.49 23.02
N GLY A 17 -15.51 -12.08 24.02
CA GLY A 17 -14.90 -11.35 25.13
C GLY A 17 -13.73 -10.43 24.76
N ASN A 18 -13.20 -10.53 23.54
CA ASN A 18 -12.16 -9.62 23.02
C ASN A 18 -12.71 -8.33 22.41
N TRP A 19 -14.03 -8.17 22.45
CA TRP A 19 -14.72 -7.05 21.86
C TRP A 19 -15.54 -6.31 22.91
N THR A 20 -15.56 -4.99 22.79
CA THR A 20 -16.40 -4.14 23.63
C THR A 20 -17.86 -4.53 23.46
N GLY A 21 -18.56 -4.75 24.57
CA GLY A 21 -19.93 -5.28 24.57
C GLY A 21 -20.01 -6.82 24.58
N ASN A 22 -18.89 -7.53 24.60
CA ASN A 22 -18.81 -8.99 24.59
C ASN A 22 -19.54 -9.62 23.39
N VAL A 23 -19.38 -9.03 22.21
CA VAL A 23 -19.97 -9.52 20.95
C VAL A 23 -18.90 -9.52 19.87
N ALA A 24 -18.63 -10.68 19.29
CA ALA A 24 -17.71 -10.80 18.16
C ALA A 24 -18.29 -10.11 16.90
N PRO A 25 -17.45 -9.60 15.99
CA PRO A 25 -17.90 -8.99 14.75
C PRO A 25 -18.78 -9.92 13.93
N VAL A 26 -19.70 -9.35 13.17
CA VAL A 26 -20.39 -10.13 12.13
C VAL A 26 -19.43 -10.40 10.96
N ASN A 27 -19.56 -11.57 10.34
CA ASN A 27 -18.71 -12.03 9.22
C ASN A 27 -19.51 -12.05 7.90
N ASP A 28 -20.06 -10.89 7.54
CA ASP A 28 -20.95 -10.71 6.37
C ASP A 28 -20.59 -9.47 5.53
N GLY A 29 -19.49 -8.80 5.88
CA GLY A 29 -19.02 -7.58 5.25
C GLY A 29 -19.62 -6.28 5.79
N THR A 30 -20.48 -6.33 6.80
CA THR A 30 -21.08 -5.13 7.41
C THR A 30 -20.32 -4.65 8.65
N ALA A 31 -19.47 -5.50 9.24
CA ALA A 31 -18.72 -5.15 10.44
C ALA A 31 -17.67 -4.05 10.15
N ALA A 32 -17.77 -2.91 10.82
CA ALA A 32 -16.70 -1.91 10.87
C ALA A 32 -15.81 -2.21 12.07
N ILE A 33 -14.55 -2.58 11.84
CA ILE A 33 -13.60 -2.99 12.87
C ILE A 33 -12.78 -1.78 13.32
N VAL A 34 -12.72 -1.58 14.63
CA VAL A 34 -11.84 -0.59 15.26
C VAL A 34 -10.95 -1.33 16.25
N LEU A 35 -9.65 -1.36 15.96
CA LEU A 35 -8.66 -1.76 16.94
C LEU A 35 -8.41 -0.54 17.83
N ALA A 36 -8.81 -0.60 19.10
CA ALA A 36 -8.68 0.48 20.08
C ALA A 36 -8.30 -0.10 21.45
N GLY A 37 -7.03 -0.12 21.79
CA GLY A 37 -6.58 -0.62 23.09
C GLY A 37 -5.07 -0.75 23.21
N THR A 38 -4.61 -1.00 24.43
CA THR A 38 -3.19 -1.19 24.77
C THR A 38 -2.85 -2.63 25.14
N ASN A 39 -3.84 -3.49 25.31
CA ASN A 39 -3.68 -4.89 25.69
C ASN A 39 -3.92 -5.80 24.49
N GLN A 40 -3.24 -6.95 24.49
CA GLN A 40 -3.31 -7.96 23.41
C GLN A 40 -3.21 -7.33 22.02
N LEU A 41 -2.05 -6.72 21.77
CA LEU A 41 -1.77 -6.01 20.53
C LEU A 41 -1.55 -6.96 19.33
N VAL A 42 -1.64 -8.27 19.53
CA VAL A 42 -1.54 -9.27 18.47
C VAL A 42 -2.92 -9.87 18.21
N ALA A 43 -3.82 -9.08 17.60
CA ALA A 43 -5.16 -9.55 17.29
C ALA A 43 -5.10 -10.61 16.16
N ASN A 44 -5.76 -11.75 16.37
CA ASN A 44 -5.75 -12.89 15.46
C ASN A 44 -7.09 -13.02 14.73
N VAL A 45 -7.06 -12.85 13.41
CA VAL A 45 -8.16 -13.19 12.50
C VAL A 45 -8.17 -14.70 12.36
N ASP A 46 -8.78 -15.39 13.31
CA ASP A 46 -8.66 -16.85 13.46
C ASP A 46 -9.36 -17.64 12.33
N VAL A 47 -10.38 -17.05 11.71
CA VAL A 47 -11.04 -17.54 10.50
C VAL A 47 -11.11 -16.44 9.45
N ALA A 48 -11.26 -16.80 8.17
CA ALA A 48 -11.42 -15.80 7.12
C ALA A 48 -12.61 -14.88 7.41
N TRP A 49 -12.42 -13.56 7.25
CA TRP A 49 -13.40 -12.56 7.67
C TRP A 49 -13.73 -11.53 6.59
N ASP A 50 -15.02 -11.31 6.33
CA ASP A 50 -15.56 -10.26 5.47
C ASP A 50 -16.01 -9.07 6.34
N ILE A 51 -15.37 -7.93 6.17
CA ILE A 51 -15.58 -6.70 6.95
C ILE A 51 -15.83 -5.50 6.05
N SER A 52 -16.49 -4.48 6.60
CA SER A 52 -16.69 -3.20 5.92
C SER A 52 -15.45 -2.32 5.92
N SER A 53 -14.72 -2.27 7.04
CA SER A 53 -13.56 -1.40 7.25
C SER A 53 -12.68 -1.88 8.41
N LEU A 54 -11.43 -1.42 8.42
CA LEU A 54 -10.47 -1.61 9.51
C LEU A 54 -9.85 -0.27 9.91
N THR A 55 -9.95 0.11 11.18
CA THR A 55 -9.36 1.35 11.71
C THR A 55 -8.49 1.06 12.93
N PHE A 56 -7.27 1.61 12.96
CA PHE A 56 -6.42 1.69 14.15
C PHE A 56 -6.62 3.07 14.79
N SER A 57 -7.19 3.13 15.99
CA SER A 57 -7.56 4.40 16.64
C SER A 57 -6.37 5.11 17.30
N ASN A 58 -6.55 6.38 17.66
CA ASN A 58 -5.52 7.24 18.27
C ASN A 58 -5.02 6.78 19.66
N SER A 59 -5.73 5.87 20.32
CA SER A 59 -5.40 5.34 21.66
C SER A 59 -4.79 3.93 21.61
N THR A 60 -4.38 3.44 20.43
CA THR A 60 -3.87 2.07 20.30
C THR A 60 -2.40 1.93 20.67
N GLY A 61 -2.01 0.75 21.16
CA GLY A 61 -0.63 0.27 21.05
C GLY A 61 -0.26 -0.07 19.59
N ALA A 62 0.98 -0.49 19.36
CA ALA A 62 1.44 -0.96 18.04
C ALA A 62 0.84 -2.33 17.71
N PHE A 63 -0.34 -2.34 17.10
CA PHE A 63 -1.03 -3.59 16.74
C PHE A 63 -0.31 -4.35 15.63
N VAL A 64 -0.27 -5.67 15.80
CA VAL A 64 0.03 -6.64 14.76
C VAL A 64 -1.24 -7.44 14.52
N LEU A 65 -1.82 -7.31 13.34
CA LEU A 65 -2.92 -8.16 12.90
C LEU A 65 -2.33 -9.39 12.20
N ALA A 66 -2.76 -10.58 12.61
CA ALA A 66 -2.28 -11.85 12.09
C ALA A 66 -3.44 -12.81 11.80
N GLY A 67 -3.12 -13.97 11.22
CA GLY A 67 -4.08 -15.04 10.96
C GLY A 67 -4.56 -15.10 9.51
N SER A 68 -5.81 -15.52 9.35
CA SER A 68 -6.49 -15.82 8.09
C SER A 68 -6.73 -14.60 7.21
N THR A 69 -7.24 -14.83 6.00
CA THR A 69 -7.54 -13.78 5.01
C THR A 69 -8.63 -12.82 5.48
N LEU A 70 -8.47 -11.54 5.17
CA LEU A 70 -9.52 -10.53 5.28
C LEU A 70 -10.09 -10.18 3.91
N LYS A 71 -11.40 -10.08 3.79
CA LYS A 71 -12.07 -9.39 2.70
C LYS A 71 -12.57 -8.04 3.21
N ILE A 72 -12.16 -6.95 2.55
CA ILE A 72 -12.53 -5.59 2.98
C ILE A 72 -13.42 -4.95 1.93
N ARG A 73 -14.58 -4.44 2.37
CA ARG A 73 -15.54 -3.72 1.52
C ARG A 73 -15.29 -2.21 1.56
N ALA A 74 -16.29 -1.39 1.28
CA ALA A 74 -16.10 0.00 0.86
C ALA A 74 -15.41 0.94 1.87
N GLY A 75 -15.25 0.55 3.13
CA GLY A 75 -14.76 1.44 4.18
C GLY A 75 -13.23 1.47 4.35
N GLY A 76 -12.47 0.61 3.66
CA GLY A 76 -11.01 0.73 3.59
C GLY A 76 -10.26 0.40 4.88
N VAL A 77 -8.99 0.84 4.92
CA VAL A 77 -8.08 0.66 6.06
C VAL A 77 -7.54 2.03 6.46
N THR A 78 -7.63 2.41 7.73
CA THR A 78 -7.09 3.69 8.20
C THR A 78 -6.21 3.50 9.44
N ASN A 79 -5.00 4.04 9.40
CA ASN A 79 -4.17 4.21 10.59
C ASN A 79 -4.28 5.65 11.11
N SER A 80 -5.15 5.85 12.10
CA SER A 80 -5.25 7.10 12.85
C SER A 80 -4.44 7.07 14.15
N SER A 81 -3.71 5.98 14.41
CA SER A 81 -2.95 5.81 15.63
C SER A 81 -1.64 6.58 15.67
N THR A 82 -1.11 6.78 16.87
CA THR A 82 0.23 7.32 17.08
C THR A 82 1.34 6.27 16.88
N ASN A 83 0.97 5.05 16.47
CA ASN A 83 1.87 3.92 16.25
C ASN A 83 1.85 3.45 14.79
N SER A 84 2.78 2.57 14.44
CA SER A 84 2.87 1.95 13.11
C SER A 84 2.35 0.51 13.16
N PRO A 85 1.05 0.27 12.89
CA PRO A 85 0.50 -1.08 12.92
C PRO A 85 1.00 -1.91 11.73
N ILE A 86 1.01 -3.22 11.94
CA ILE A 86 1.39 -4.22 10.95
C ILE A 86 0.17 -5.10 10.67
N ILE A 87 -0.13 -5.32 9.39
CA ILE A 87 -1.14 -6.28 8.95
C ILE A 87 -0.42 -7.40 8.19
N ASN A 88 -0.38 -8.59 8.79
CA ASN A 88 0.22 -9.78 8.19
C ASN A 88 -0.78 -10.62 7.39
N ASN A 89 -2.07 -10.34 7.53
CA ASN A 89 -3.13 -11.06 6.85
C ASN A 89 -3.07 -10.83 5.34
N ALA A 90 -3.32 -11.88 4.56
CA ALA A 90 -3.69 -11.69 3.17
C ALA A 90 -5.02 -10.91 3.09
N ILE A 91 -5.16 -10.02 2.10
CA ILE A 91 -6.35 -9.18 1.93
C ILE A 91 -6.92 -9.36 0.52
N THR A 92 -8.23 -9.61 0.41
CA THR A 92 -8.99 -9.53 -0.84
C THR A 92 -9.85 -8.28 -0.85
N LEU A 93 -9.78 -7.50 -1.92
CA LEU A 93 -10.60 -6.29 -2.04
C LEU A 93 -12.01 -6.66 -2.52
N GLY A 94 -13.03 -6.33 -1.72
CA GLY A 94 -14.43 -6.56 -2.08
C GLY A 94 -15.04 -5.48 -2.98
N THR A 95 -14.36 -4.34 -3.11
CA THR A 95 -14.73 -3.16 -3.92
C THR A 95 -13.49 -2.26 -4.00
N ASN A 96 -13.54 -1.17 -4.77
CA ASN A 96 -12.52 -0.12 -4.75
C ASN A 96 -12.19 0.31 -3.31
N GLN A 97 -10.91 0.38 -2.99
CA GLN A 97 -10.41 0.65 -1.64
C GLN A 97 -9.65 1.97 -1.57
N THR A 98 -9.72 2.61 -0.41
CA THR A 98 -8.78 3.66 0.00
C THR A 98 -8.15 3.27 1.32
N TRP A 99 -6.83 3.16 1.36
CA TRP A 99 -6.06 2.87 2.56
C TRP A 99 -5.22 4.09 2.96
N ASN A 100 -5.36 4.52 4.20
CA ASN A 100 -4.90 5.82 4.66
C ASN A 100 -3.92 5.71 5.84
N ALA A 101 -2.66 6.01 5.60
CA ALA A 101 -1.66 6.25 6.64
C ALA A 101 -1.82 7.67 7.20
N ALA A 102 -2.88 7.89 7.99
CA ALA A 102 -3.31 9.22 8.40
C ALA A 102 -2.39 9.86 9.45
N SER A 103 -1.91 9.07 10.41
CA SER A 103 -1.17 9.58 11.59
C SER A 103 0.27 9.04 11.74
N ARG A 104 0.54 7.86 11.15
CA ARG A 104 1.82 7.13 11.21
C ARG A 104 1.88 6.11 10.07
N THR A 105 3.02 5.44 9.95
CA THR A 105 3.24 4.40 8.92
C THR A 105 2.19 3.29 9.02
N LEU A 106 1.70 2.81 7.89
CA LEU A 106 0.83 1.63 7.80
C LEU A 106 1.54 0.52 7.02
N THR A 107 1.69 -0.65 7.64
CA THR A 107 2.49 -1.76 7.09
C THR A 107 1.60 -2.95 6.72
N PHE A 108 1.75 -3.45 5.50
CA PHE A 108 1.10 -4.66 5.00
C PHE A 108 2.17 -5.68 4.58
N ASN A 109 2.20 -6.84 5.24
CA ASN A 109 3.11 -7.92 4.90
C ASN A 109 2.40 -9.06 4.14
N GLY A 110 1.09 -9.22 4.32
CA GLY A 110 0.32 -10.24 3.60
C GLY A 110 0.03 -9.83 2.15
N ASP A 111 -0.22 -10.83 1.31
CA ASP A 111 -0.58 -10.63 -0.10
C ASP A 111 -1.91 -9.88 -0.25
N ILE A 112 -2.02 -9.10 -1.32
CA ILE A 112 -3.19 -8.28 -1.61
C ILE A 112 -3.75 -8.72 -2.96
N ASN A 113 -4.96 -9.27 -2.98
CA ASN A 113 -5.71 -9.54 -4.20
C ASN A 113 -6.68 -8.38 -4.47
N ASN A 114 -6.35 -7.53 -5.45
CA ASN A 114 -7.21 -6.42 -5.86
C ASN A 114 -8.40 -6.87 -6.72
N VAL A 115 -8.42 -8.11 -7.19
CA VAL A 115 -9.47 -8.68 -8.04
C VAL A 115 -9.65 -7.86 -9.32
N THR A 116 -10.58 -6.92 -9.34
CA THR A 116 -10.82 -5.95 -10.44
C THR A 116 -10.89 -4.52 -9.90
N ASN A 117 -10.61 -4.34 -8.62
CA ASN A 117 -10.87 -3.13 -7.86
C ASN A 117 -9.63 -2.25 -7.80
N LEU A 118 -9.84 -0.94 -7.88
CA LEU A 118 -8.79 0.03 -7.66
C LEU A 118 -8.34 0.00 -6.19
N LEU A 119 -7.04 -0.14 -5.96
CA LEU A 119 -6.43 0.12 -4.66
C LEU A 119 -5.86 1.54 -4.63
N THR A 120 -6.40 2.40 -3.76
CA THR A 120 -5.84 3.73 -3.51
C THR A 120 -5.08 3.74 -2.19
N ILE A 121 -3.80 4.11 -2.21
CA ILE A 121 -2.99 4.38 -1.02
C ILE A 121 -2.87 5.89 -0.84
N THR A 122 -3.16 6.37 0.36
CA THR A 122 -3.15 7.80 0.70
C THR A 122 -2.59 8.07 2.09
N GLY A 123 -2.55 9.35 2.47
CA GLY A 123 -2.09 9.82 3.76
C GLY A 123 -0.83 10.69 3.69
N ASN A 124 -0.55 11.36 4.80
CA ASN A 124 0.61 12.23 4.96
C ASN A 124 1.84 11.46 5.48
N PHE A 125 1.64 10.22 5.93
CA PHE A 125 2.67 9.32 6.39
C PHE A 125 2.90 8.19 5.40
N ASN A 126 3.96 7.43 5.63
CA ASN A 126 4.37 6.39 4.71
C ASN A 126 3.47 5.16 4.79
N SER A 127 3.48 4.36 3.74
CA SER A 127 2.97 2.99 3.78
C SER A 127 4.06 2.04 3.30
N PHE A 128 4.02 0.81 3.78
CA PHE A 128 4.88 -0.26 3.30
C PHE A 128 4.02 -1.44 2.88
N ILE A 129 4.23 -1.93 1.67
CA ILE A 129 3.59 -3.14 1.15
C ILE A 129 4.70 -4.12 0.79
N GLY A 130 4.89 -5.11 1.64
CA GLY A 130 5.84 -6.20 1.47
C GLY A 130 5.27 -7.40 0.72
N GLY A 131 3.95 -7.64 0.84
CA GLY A 131 3.25 -8.71 0.14
C GLY A 131 3.05 -8.42 -1.35
N VAL A 132 2.67 -9.45 -2.11
CA VAL A 132 2.39 -9.34 -3.55
C VAL A 132 0.99 -8.76 -3.76
N ILE A 133 0.91 -7.67 -4.54
CA ILE A 133 -0.36 -7.16 -5.08
C ILE A 133 -0.64 -7.90 -6.39
N SER A 134 -1.82 -8.51 -6.50
CA SER A 134 -2.29 -9.31 -7.64
C SER A 134 -3.69 -8.90 -8.08
N GLY A 135 -4.12 -9.38 -9.25
CA GLY A 135 -5.44 -9.13 -9.84
C GLY A 135 -5.38 -8.26 -11.10
N THR A 136 -6.49 -7.65 -11.48
CA THR A 136 -6.62 -6.82 -12.69
C THR A 136 -6.93 -5.37 -12.39
N GLY A 137 -7.18 -5.04 -11.13
CA GLY A 137 -7.33 -3.65 -10.67
C GLY A 137 -6.02 -2.88 -10.77
N GLY A 138 -6.12 -1.55 -10.77
CA GLY A 138 -4.97 -0.65 -10.74
C GLY A 138 -4.51 -0.29 -9.33
N LEU A 139 -3.43 0.49 -9.28
CA LEU A 139 -2.90 1.10 -8.07
C LEU A 139 -2.89 2.63 -8.23
N THR A 140 -3.42 3.36 -7.27
CA THR A 140 -3.33 4.82 -7.21
C THR A 140 -2.68 5.27 -5.92
N LYS A 141 -1.69 6.17 -6.02
CA LYS A 141 -1.04 6.82 -4.88
C LYS A 141 -1.44 8.30 -4.82
N THR A 142 -2.01 8.70 -3.70
CA THR A 142 -2.31 10.11 -3.37
C THR A 142 -1.76 10.46 -1.98
N GLY A 143 -1.94 11.69 -1.50
CA GLY A 143 -1.36 12.15 -0.25
C GLY A 143 0.16 12.35 -0.33
N THR A 144 0.74 13.06 0.64
CA THR A 144 2.13 13.50 0.59
C THR A 144 3.14 12.45 1.02
N GLY A 145 2.71 11.37 1.70
CA GLY A 145 3.61 10.31 2.15
C GLY A 145 4.22 9.47 1.02
N THR A 146 5.15 8.59 1.37
CA THR A 146 5.77 7.63 0.44
C THR A 146 5.18 6.24 0.64
N ASN A 147 4.76 5.57 -0.44
CA ASN A 147 4.39 4.16 -0.41
C ASN A 147 5.54 3.30 -0.93
N ALA A 148 6.13 2.47 -0.07
CA ALA A 148 7.17 1.53 -0.45
C ALA A 148 6.57 0.19 -0.91
N LEU A 149 6.98 -0.28 -2.08
CA LEU A 149 6.56 -1.55 -2.69
C LEU A 149 7.78 -2.48 -2.78
N ALA A 150 7.78 -3.55 -2.00
CA ALA A 150 8.87 -4.54 -1.99
C ALA A 150 8.49 -5.89 -2.63
N GLY A 151 7.19 -6.17 -2.80
CA GLY A 151 6.71 -7.38 -3.46
C GLY A 151 6.93 -7.37 -4.98
N ALA A 152 7.10 -8.57 -5.55
CA ALA A 152 7.05 -8.79 -7.00
C ALA A 152 5.58 -8.82 -7.44
N ASN A 153 5.03 -7.64 -7.72
CA ASN A 153 3.61 -7.47 -7.97
C ASN A 153 3.19 -8.03 -9.34
N THR A 154 1.93 -8.47 -9.45
CA THR A 154 1.37 -9.12 -10.64
C THR A 154 0.05 -8.51 -11.11
N TYR A 155 -0.41 -7.43 -10.48
CA TYR A 155 -1.62 -6.75 -10.93
C TYR A 155 -1.45 -6.20 -12.35
N SER A 156 -2.51 -6.22 -13.15
CA SER A 156 -2.46 -5.79 -14.56
C SER A 156 -3.08 -4.42 -14.85
N GLY A 157 -3.72 -3.78 -13.87
CA GLY A 157 -4.21 -2.42 -14.01
C GLY A 157 -3.12 -1.36 -13.92
N ILE A 158 -3.42 -0.16 -14.41
CA ILE A 158 -2.49 0.98 -14.44
C ILE A 158 -2.02 1.39 -13.04
N THR A 159 -0.76 1.83 -12.93
CA THR A 159 -0.26 2.55 -11.76
C THR A 159 -0.33 4.06 -11.98
N THR A 160 -0.99 4.78 -11.08
CA THR A 160 -1.05 6.25 -11.11
C THR A 160 -0.45 6.83 -9.83
N ILE A 161 0.58 7.65 -9.95
CA ILE A 161 1.16 8.42 -8.84
C ILE A 161 0.65 9.86 -8.94
N GLY A 162 -0.45 10.14 -8.23
CA GLY A 162 -1.12 11.44 -8.23
C GLY A 162 -0.49 12.46 -7.27
N ALA A 163 0.08 12.02 -6.15
CA ALA A 163 0.78 12.87 -5.18
C ALA A 163 1.75 12.06 -4.29
N GLY A 164 2.73 12.76 -3.70
CA GLY A 164 3.76 12.14 -2.86
C GLY A 164 4.67 11.24 -3.70
N ALA A 165 5.04 10.09 -3.16
CA ALA A 165 5.89 9.15 -3.87
C ALA A 165 5.47 7.69 -3.77
N ILE A 166 5.83 6.90 -4.80
CA ILE A 166 6.01 5.45 -4.69
C ILE A 166 7.51 5.17 -4.68
N ASN A 167 7.97 4.29 -3.80
CA ASN A 167 9.34 3.77 -3.75
C ASN A 167 9.33 2.29 -4.12
N ILE A 168 9.94 1.93 -5.24
CA ILE A 168 10.02 0.54 -5.69
C ILE A 168 11.35 -0.09 -5.28
N GLN A 169 11.27 -1.31 -4.74
CA GLN A 169 12.42 -2.08 -4.22
C GLN A 169 12.51 -3.46 -4.87
N ASN A 170 11.71 -3.72 -5.90
CA ASN A 170 11.67 -4.94 -6.68
C ASN A 170 11.46 -4.58 -8.17
N SER A 171 12.10 -5.30 -9.08
CA SER A 171 11.98 -5.04 -10.53
C SER A 171 10.55 -5.21 -11.08
N ALA A 172 9.71 -6.00 -10.42
CA ALA A 172 8.30 -6.22 -10.75
C ALA A 172 7.33 -5.46 -9.81
N ALA A 173 7.81 -4.49 -9.03
CA ALA A 173 6.97 -3.78 -8.04
C ALA A 173 5.80 -3.00 -8.66
N LEU A 174 5.82 -2.69 -9.94
CA LEU A 174 4.76 -1.95 -10.64
C LEU A 174 3.73 -2.86 -11.33
N GLY A 175 3.82 -4.18 -11.13
CA GLY A 175 2.88 -5.12 -11.72
C GLY A 175 3.23 -5.50 -13.16
N SER A 176 2.21 -5.87 -13.93
CA SER A 176 2.34 -6.14 -15.36
C SER A 176 2.62 -4.85 -16.13
N THR A 177 3.49 -4.94 -17.13
CA THR A 177 3.91 -3.79 -17.94
C THR A 177 2.89 -3.35 -18.99
N SER A 178 1.75 -4.04 -19.11
CA SER A 178 0.77 -3.78 -20.17
C SER A 178 0.05 -2.44 -20.03
N ALA A 179 -0.18 -1.97 -18.80
CA ALA A 179 -0.94 -0.74 -18.53
C ALA A 179 -0.05 0.47 -18.26
N GLY A 180 1.20 0.24 -17.85
CA GLY A 180 2.20 1.26 -17.57
C GLY A 180 1.97 2.04 -16.27
N THR A 181 2.83 3.03 -16.08
CA THR A 181 2.85 3.91 -14.92
C THR A 181 2.79 5.37 -15.34
N VAL A 182 1.89 6.13 -14.69
CA VAL A 182 1.72 7.57 -14.93
C VAL A 182 2.06 8.35 -13.67
N ILE A 183 2.95 9.33 -13.80
CA ILE A 183 3.34 10.22 -12.72
C ILE A 183 2.75 11.60 -12.98
N ALA A 184 1.87 12.06 -12.10
CA ALA A 184 1.27 13.39 -12.17
C ALA A 184 2.29 14.48 -11.84
N SER A 185 1.96 15.73 -12.18
CA SER A 185 2.79 16.89 -11.81
C SER A 185 2.95 16.97 -10.29
N GLY A 186 4.19 17.15 -9.83
CA GLY A 186 4.53 17.21 -8.40
C GLY A 186 4.63 15.86 -7.67
N ALA A 187 4.46 14.73 -8.36
CA ALA A 187 4.61 13.39 -7.79
C ALA A 187 5.91 12.69 -8.25
N THR A 188 6.38 11.70 -7.50
CA THR A 188 7.66 11.02 -7.78
C THR A 188 7.56 9.49 -7.73
N LEU A 189 8.19 8.82 -8.68
CA LEU A 189 8.59 7.42 -8.60
C LEU A 189 10.07 7.36 -8.18
N GLN A 190 10.34 6.67 -7.08
CA GLN A 190 11.67 6.41 -6.57
C GLN A 190 12.08 4.98 -6.87
N VAL A 191 13.30 4.78 -7.35
CA VAL A 191 13.89 3.48 -7.65
C VAL A 191 15.08 3.27 -6.72
N GLN A 192 15.15 2.12 -6.06
CA GLN A 192 16.25 1.78 -5.17
C GLN A 192 16.47 0.26 -5.08
N ALA A 193 17.55 -0.14 -4.41
CA ALA A 193 17.93 -1.53 -4.14
C ALA A 193 18.48 -2.30 -5.36
N GLU A 194 19.22 -1.61 -6.24
CA GLU A 194 19.96 -2.22 -7.36
C GLU A 194 19.06 -3.01 -8.32
N ILE A 195 17.89 -2.45 -8.65
CA ILE A 195 16.88 -3.14 -9.44
C ILE A 195 16.90 -2.75 -10.92
N SER A 196 16.53 -3.70 -11.76
CA SER A 196 16.36 -3.50 -13.21
C SER A 196 14.91 -3.67 -13.61
N VAL A 197 14.20 -2.57 -13.85
CA VAL A 197 12.81 -2.58 -14.31
C VAL A 197 12.80 -2.75 -15.83
N THR A 198 12.18 -3.81 -16.34
CA THR A 198 12.17 -4.13 -17.78
C THR A 198 10.81 -3.80 -18.40
N ASN A 199 10.80 -3.13 -19.55
CA ASN A 199 9.62 -2.93 -20.42
C ASN A 199 8.46 -2.10 -19.85
N GLU A 200 8.51 -1.59 -18.62
CA GLU A 200 7.46 -0.75 -18.02
C GLU A 200 7.36 0.62 -18.72
N PRO A 201 6.25 0.93 -19.42
CA PRO A 201 6.03 2.26 -19.97
C PRO A 201 5.83 3.29 -18.84
N LEU A 202 6.53 4.43 -18.91
CA LEU A 202 6.48 5.47 -17.91
C LEU A 202 6.09 6.81 -18.52
N THR A 203 5.07 7.48 -18.00
CA THR A 203 4.72 8.85 -18.39
C THR A 203 5.04 9.84 -17.29
N LEU A 204 5.84 10.87 -17.60
CA LEU A 204 6.25 11.93 -16.67
C LEU A 204 5.54 13.25 -17.00
N ASN A 205 4.78 13.80 -16.04
CA ASN A 205 4.03 15.05 -16.19
C ASN A 205 4.58 16.20 -15.33
N GLY A 206 5.84 16.13 -14.86
CA GLY A 206 6.42 17.21 -14.07
C GLY A 206 7.81 16.93 -13.49
N THR A 207 8.27 17.81 -12.62
CA THR A 207 9.61 17.78 -12.00
C THR A 207 9.69 16.95 -10.71
N GLY A 208 8.55 16.39 -10.29
CA GLY A 208 8.40 15.61 -9.06
C GLY A 208 8.38 16.41 -7.77
N VAL A 209 8.31 15.70 -6.64
CA VAL A 209 8.22 16.27 -5.29
C VAL A 209 9.44 17.16 -5.04
N SER A 210 9.18 18.42 -4.67
CA SER A 210 10.21 19.44 -4.44
C SER A 210 11.18 19.64 -5.62
N ALA A 211 10.74 19.32 -6.85
CA ALA A 211 11.54 19.37 -8.07
C ALA A 211 12.80 18.48 -8.08
N LEU A 212 12.83 17.43 -7.24
CA LEU A 212 13.97 16.51 -7.13
C LEU A 212 13.94 15.36 -8.15
N GLY A 213 12.96 15.31 -9.04
CA GLY A 213 12.78 14.24 -10.02
C GLY A 213 11.40 13.61 -9.96
N ALA A 214 10.72 13.52 -11.10
CA ALA A 214 9.53 12.68 -11.24
C ALA A 214 9.92 11.20 -11.35
N LEU A 215 11.05 10.89 -11.98
CA LEU A 215 11.77 9.62 -11.82
C LEU A 215 13.06 9.89 -11.05
N ARG A 216 13.29 9.22 -9.92
CA ARG A 216 14.45 9.46 -9.07
C ARG A 216 15.10 8.15 -8.61
N SER A 217 16.35 7.91 -8.99
CA SER A 217 17.16 6.81 -8.46
C SER A 217 17.82 7.24 -7.15
N LEU A 218 17.52 6.57 -6.04
CA LEU A 218 18.01 6.98 -4.70
C LEU A 218 19.35 6.34 -4.34
N GLY A 219 19.59 5.10 -4.78
CA GLY A 219 20.85 4.39 -4.53
C GLY A 219 20.86 2.97 -5.06
N GLY A 220 22.07 2.43 -5.19
CA GLY A 220 22.34 1.22 -5.98
C GLY A 220 22.32 1.51 -7.49
N ASP A 221 22.96 0.65 -8.28
CA ASP A 221 22.90 0.74 -9.74
C ASP A 221 21.52 0.26 -10.22
N ASN A 222 20.65 1.22 -10.57
CA ASN A 222 19.29 0.92 -11.03
C ASN A 222 19.20 1.06 -12.56
N SER A 223 18.29 0.31 -13.18
CA SER A 223 17.99 0.47 -14.61
C SER A 223 16.50 0.58 -14.91
N TRP A 224 16.18 1.37 -15.94
CA TRP A 224 14.84 1.54 -16.48
C TRP A 224 14.82 1.18 -17.96
N GLY A 225 14.28 0.01 -18.29
CA GLY A 225 14.30 -0.55 -19.64
C GLY A 225 13.10 -0.19 -20.51
N GLY A 226 11.98 0.25 -19.91
CA GLY A 226 10.78 0.65 -20.65
C GLY A 226 10.86 2.06 -21.24
N VAL A 227 9.94 2.39 -22.12
CA VAL A 227 9.85 3.73 -22.75
C VAL A 227 9.48 4.77 -21.68
N ILE A 228 10.18 5.90 -21.68
CA ILE A 228 9.85 7.06 -20.85
C ILE A 228 9.27 8.16 -21.74
N THR A 229 7.99 8.48 -21.57
CA THR A 229 7.32 9.58 -22.27
C THR A 229 7.33 10.86 -21.44
N LEU A 230 7.84 11.96 -21.99
CA LEU A 230 7.80 13.28 -21.35
C LEU A 230 6.56 14.06 -21.80
N ALA A 231 5.46 13.94 -21.06
CA ALA A 231 4.21 14.64 -21.37
C ALA A 231 4.21 16.13 -20.96
N ALA A 232 5.20 16.54 -20.15
CA ALA A 232 5.47 17.93 -19.79
C ALA A 232 6.97 18.10 -19.48
N ALA A 233 7.39 19.33 -19.15
CA ALA A 233 8.73 19.56 -18.60
C ALA A 233 8.93 18.69 -17.35
N ALA A 234 9.92 17.79 -17.42
CA ALA A 234 10.13 16.78 -16.40
C ALA A 234 11.59 16.68 -15.98
N THR A 235 11.80 16.21 -14.75
CA THR A 235 13.12 15.98 -14.18
C THR A 235 13.30 14.48 -13.95
N ILE A 236 14.41 13.94 -14.42
CA ILE A 236 14.90 12.60 -14.07
C ILE A 236 16.18 12.81 -13.28
N ALA A 237 16.29 12.20 -12.10
CA ALA A 237 17.40 12.41 -11.18
C ALA A 237 18.03 11.10 -10.72
N CYS A 238 19.32 11.16 -10.43
CA CYS A 238 20.08 10.09 -9.80
C CYS A 238 20.85 10.70 -8.64
N ASP A 239 20.50 10.31 -7.41
CA ASP A 239 21.10 10.89 -6.20
C ASP A 239 22.48 10.30 -5.92
N THR A 240 22.60 8.97 -6.07
CA THR A 240 23.84 8.21 -5.88
C THR A 240 23.88 7.06 -6.90
N ASN A 241 25.07 6.48 -7.12
CA ASN A 241 25.30 5.39 -8.09
C ASN A 241 24.85 5.77 -9.51
N ASN A 242 24.32 4.80 -10.27
CA ASN A 242 23.87 5.00 -11.64
C ASN A 242 22.35 4.79 -11.78
N LEU A 243 21.76 5.52 -12.72
CA LEU A 243 20.48 5.20 -13.34
C LEU A 243 20.72 4.94 -14.82
N ILE A 244 20.62 3.68 -15.23
CA ILE A 244 20.81 3.26 -16.62
C ILE A 244 19.47 3.30 -17.34
N LEU A 245 19.35 4.18 -18.34
CA LEU A 245 18.19 4.19 -19.23
C LEU A 245 18.41 3.18 -20.36
N GLY A 246 17.53 2.20 -20.44
CA GLY A 246 17.60 1.10 -21.38
C GLY A 246 17.04 1.46 -22.77
N PRO A 247 16.86 0.45 -23.64
CA PRO A 247 16.60 0.65 -25.07
C PRO A 247 15.23 1.29 -25.37
N GLY A 248 14.29 1.31 -24.41
CA GLY A 248 13.03 2.03 -24.57
C GLY A 248 13.22 3.54 -24.76
N GLY A 249 14.29 4.11 -24.22
CA GLY A 249 14.64 5.51 -24.41
C GLY A 249 13.65 6.51 -23.82
N ILE A 250 13.87 7.79 -24.17
CA ILE A 250 12.99 8.91 -23.81
C ILE A 250 12.33 9.42 -25.09
N VAL A 251 11.01 9.59 -25.06
CA VAL A 251 10.18 10.07 -26.18
C VAL A 251 9.34 11.29 -25.82
#